data_AF-A0A7K2QBV9-F1
#
_entry.id   AF-A0A7K2QBV9-F1
#
_cell.length_a   1.000
_cell.length_b   1.000
_cell.length_c   1.000
_cell.angle_alpha   90.00
_cell.angle_beta   90.00
_cell.angle_gamma   90.00
#
_symmetry.space_group_name_H-M   'P 1'
#
loop_
_entity.id
_entity.type
_entity.pdbx_description
1 polymer ?
#
loop_
_entity_poly.entity_id
_entity_poly.type
_entity_poly.pdbx_seq_one_letter_code
_entity_poly.pdbx_strand_id
1 'polypeptide(L)'
;MRTRCDPPCGRSELAVCGDATDKGGSRESRGCRGLSLRRMNPSDTSRYVRLRVDLVLEVPDAEALTGAALAHIQADEFMPDEERGHAESAVREDESEALAYLVDPTDLVADIPGVELAQASWSSEPVEYDPESMEWDLGEEDGEYDEETTDNA
;
A
#
# COMPACT_ATOMS: atom_id res chain seq x y z
N MET A 1 28.26 6.80 51.30
CA MET A 1 28.80 5.72 50.44
C MET A 1 28.41 6.05 49.01
N ARG A 2 29.39 6.30 48.13
CA ARG A 2 29.18 6.64 46.71
C ARG A 2 29.29 5.38 45.84
N THR A 3 28.48 5.30 44.79
CA THR A 3 28.69 4.70 43.43
C THR A 3 27.29 4.76 42.77
N ARG A 4 26.92 5.57 41.75
CA ARG A 4 27.49 5.89 40.43
C ARG A 4 28.00 4.67 39.66
N CYS A 5 27.18 4.19 38.74
CA CYS A 5 27.62 3.60 37.46
C CYS A 5 26.68 4.16 36.37
N ASP A 6 27.22 5.08 35.57
CA ASP A 6 26.69 5.47 34.26
C ASP A 6 27.09 4.42 33.20
N PRO A 7 26.35 4.33 32.07
CA PRO A 7 26.62 3.41 30.97
C PRO A 7 27.68 3.99 30.00
N PRO A 8 28.22 3.16 29.08
CA PRO A 8 28.18 3.62 27.69
C PRO A 8 28.06 2.47 26.66
N CYS A 9 27.20 2.64 25.67
CA CYS A 9 27.26 2.14 24.27
C CYS A 9 25.84 2.28 23.69
N GLY A 10 25.56 3.00 22.61
CA GLY A 10 26.43 3.68 21.67
C GLY A 10 25.66 4.74 20.89
N ARG A 11 26.42 5.60 20.21
CA ARG A 11 25.95 6.57 19.21
C ARG A 11 25.27 5.84 18.06
N SER A 12 24.09 6.30 17.68
CA SER A 12 23.64 6.25 16.29
C SER A 12 23.35 7.67 15.86
N GLU A 13 24.01 8.05 14.77
CA GLU A 13 24.00 9.38 14.18
C GLU A 13 22.61 9.76 13.69
N LEU A 14 22.29 11.05 13.88
CA LEU A 14 21.14 11.73 13.32
C LEU A 14 21.24 11.69 11.80
N ALA A 15 20.38 10.91 11.15
CA ALA A 15 20.03 11.15 9.76
C ALA A 15 18.99 12.27 9.74
N VAL A 16 19.37 13.40 9.16
CA VAL A 16 18.47 14.50 8.80
C VAL A 16 17.66 14.03 7.60
N CYS A 17 16.34 13.88 7.74
CA CYS A 17 15.46 13.65 6.61
C CYS A 17 15.15 15.01 5.97
N GLY A 18 15.47 15.12 4.68
CA GLY A 18 15.14 16.26 3.84
C GLY A 18 13.65 16.33 3.52
N ASP A 19 13.28 17.52 3.07
CA ASP A 19 11.96 18.02 2.70
C ASP A 19 11.13 17.04 1.84
N ALA A 20 9.88 16.80 2.25
CA ALA A 20 8.90 16.03 1.50
C ALA A 20 7.78 16.97 1.03
N THR A 21 7.76 17.29 -0.26
CA THR A 21 6.56 17.76 -0.96
C THR A 21 6.18 16.71 -2.00
N ASP A 22 5.42 15.72 -1.55
CA ASP A 22 4.45 14.93 -2.31
C ASP A 22 3.71 14.06 -1.26
N LYS A 23 2.45 14.37 -0.96
CA LYS A 23 1.68 13.67 0.08
C LYS A 23 0.65 12.77 -0.59
N GLY A 24 1.06 11.57 -0.97
CA GLY A 24 0.17 10.45 -1.25
C GLY A 24 0.45 9.31 -0.29
N GLY A 25 -0.58 8.79 0.39
CA GLY A 25 -0.46 7.60 1.22
C GLY A 25 -0.15 6.34 0.39
N SER A 26 1.07 5.82 0.50
CA SER A 26 1.48 4.54 -0.09
C SER A 26 1.46 3.44 0.98
N ARG A 27 0.77 2.33 0.73
CA ARG A 27 0.64 1.22 1.70
C ARG A 27 1.08 -0.10 1.06
N GLU A 28 1.95 -0.83 1.76
CA GLU A 28 2.43 -2.16 1.37
C GLU A 28 2.12 -3.18 2.49
N SER A 29 1.50 -4.32 2.15
CA SER A 29 1.32 -5.44 3.09
C SER A 29 2.24 -6.61 2.73
N ARG A 30 3.07 -7.07 3.68
CA ARG A 30 3.87 -8.30 3.55
C ARG A 30 3.55 -9.26 4.71
N GLY A 31 2.99 -10.42 4.40
CA GLY A 31 2.75 -11.48 5.38
C GLY A 31 4.03 -12.24 5.75
N CYS A 32 4.35 -12.33 7.04
CA CYS A 32 5.43 -13.17 7.58
C CYS A 32 4.95 -13.94 8.83
N ARG A 33 4.70 -15.26 8.72
CA ARG A 33 4.88 -16.23 9.83
C ARG A 33 5.30 -17.60 9.27
N GLY A 34 6.40 -18.13 9.80
CA GLY A 34 7.02 -19.38 9.37
C GLY A 34 6.29 -20.63 9.88
N LEU A 35 6.18 -21.62 8.99
CA LEU A 35 5.93 -23.02 9.31
C LEU A 35 6.74 -23.91 8.34
N SER A 36 7.41 -24.90 8.92
CA SER A 36 8.13 -26.04 8.33
C SER A 36 8.17 -26.16 6.79
N LEU A 37 9.38 -26.11 6.21
CA LEU A 37 9.63 -26.39 4.79
C LEU A 37 9.21 -27.83 4.44
N ARG A 38 7.96 -27.97 4.00
CA ARG A 38 7.49 -29.14 3.25
C ARG A 38 8.39 -29.27 2.02
N ARG A 39 8.94 -30.45 1.76
CA ARG A 39 9.67 -30.76 0.53
C ARG A 39 8.72 -30.58 -0.65
N MET A 40 8.81 -29.44 -1.34
CA MET A 40 8.05 -29.14 -2.55
C MET A 40 8.50 -30.10 -3.66
N ASN A 41 7.57 -30.81 -4.29
CA ASN A 41 7.88 -31.50 -5.55
C ASN A 41 8.10 -30.42 -6.63
N PRO A 42 9.02 -30.62 -7.60
CA PRO A 42 9.31 -29.66 -8.67
C PRO A 42 8.13 -29.44 -9.65
N SER A 43 7.01 -30.13 -9.45
CA SER A 43 5.76 -29.98 -10.20
C SER A 43 4.77 -28.99 -9.58
N ASP A 44 5.11 -28.37 -8.45
CA ASP A 44 4.28 -27.39 -7.72
C ASP A 44 4.78 -25.96 -7.98
N THR A 45 4.87 -25.57 -9.25
CA THR A 45 5.27 -24.21 -9.62
C THR A 45 4.08 -23.27 -9.38
N SER A 46 4.18 -22.43 -8.35
CA SER A 46 3.22 -21.36 -8.11
C SER A 46 3.05 -20.52 -9.38
N ARG A 47 1.80 -20.31 -9.80
CA ARG A 47 1.45 -19.47 -10.93
C ARG A 47 1.13 -18.08 -10.41
N TYR A 48 1.98 -17.11 -10.69
CA TYR A 48 1.76 -15.72 -10.31
C TYR A 48 1.23 -14.93 -11.52
N VAL A 49 0.19 -14.13 -11.29
CA VAL A 49 -0.39 -13.21 -12.29
C VAL A 49 -0.36 -11.82 -11.68
N ARG A 50 0.20 -10.84 -12.40
CA ARG A 50 0.17 -9.42 -11.99
C ARG A 50 -1.09 -8.78 -12.57
N LEU A 51 -1.99 -8.33 -11.71
CA LEU A 51 -3.13 -7.50 -12.08
C LEU A 51 -2.71 -6.02 -11.98
N ARG A 52 -2.92 -5.24 -13.06
CA ARG A 52 -2.86 -3.77 -13.04
C ARG A 52 -4.29 -3.24 -13.05
N VAL A 53 -4.59 -2.27 -12.19
CA VAL A 53 -5.92 -1.68 -12.06
C VAL A 53 -5.80 -0.19 -11.79
N ASP A 54 -6.59 0.60 -12.50
CA ASP A 54 -6.82 2.02 -12.23
C ASP A 54 -8.29 2.19 -11.88
N LEU A 55 -8.55 2.91 -10.79
CA LEU A 55 -9.89 3.04 -10.20
C LEU A 55 -10.22 4.52 -10.02
N VAL A 56 -11.34 4.96 -10.58
CA VAL A 56 -11.95 6.26 -10.29
C VAL A 56 -13.29 6.01 -9.61
N LEU A 57 -13.49 6.62 -8.45
CA LEU A 57 -14.63 6.38 -7.58
C LEU A 57 -15.33 7.70 -7.29
N GLU A 58 -16.64 7.76 -7.55
CA GLU A 58 -17.46 8.89 -7.13
C GLU A 58 -17.68 8.84 -5.61
N VAL A 59 -17.39 9.95 -4.92
CA VAL A 59 -17.65 10.11 -3.49
C VAL A 59 -18.84 11.08 -3.33
N PRO A 60 -20.08 10.58 -3.24
CA PRO A 60 -21.26 11.44 -3.15
C PRO A 60 -21.43 12.10 -1.77
N ASP A 61 -20.82 11.54 -0.74
CA ASP A 61 -20.87 12.02 0.64
C ASP A 61 -19.50 11.87 1.32
N ALA A 62 -18.72 12.95 1.26
CA ALA A 62 -17.39 13.02 1.86
C ALA A 62 -17.42 12.90 3.39
N GLU A 63 -18.43 13.48 4.06
CA GLU A 63 -18.53 13.42 5.52
C GLU A 63 -18.82 11.99 6.00
N ALA A 64 -19.67 11.26 5.28
CA ALA A 64 -19.92 9.85 5.57
C ALA A 64 -18.67 8.99 5.37
N LEU A 65 -17.89 9.24 4.31
CA LEU A 65 -16.63 8.55 4.04
C LEU A 65 -15.61 8.79 5.16
N THR A 66 -15.34 10.06 5.50
CA THR A 66 -14.45 10.43 6.60
C THR A 66 -14.92 9.85 7.93
N GLY A 67 -16.23 9.88 8.20
CA GLY A 67 -16.82 9.28 9.39
C GLY A 67 -16.58 7.77 9.50
N ALA A 68 -16.70 7.04 8.39
CA ALA A 68 -16.40 5.61 8.32
C ALA A 68 -14.91 5.33 8.56
N ALA A 69 -14.02 6.11 7.94
CA ALA A 69 -12.57 5.98 8.15
C ALA A 69 -12.19 6.21 9.61
N LEU A 70 -12.72 7.27 10.24
CA LEU A 70 -12.50 7.53 11.67
C LEU A 70 -13.02 6.40 12.55
N ALA A 71 -14.21 5.85 12.26
CA ALA A 71 -14.74 4.71 13.01
C ALA A 71 -13.83 3.47 12.90
N HIS A 72 -13.26 3.23 11.72
CA HIS A 72 -12.32 2.13 11.49
C HIS A 72 -11.00 2.35 12.24
N ILE A 73 -10.43 3.57 12.21
CA ILE A 73 -9.23 3.95 12.98
C ILE A 73 -9.43 3.74 14.49
N GLN A 74 -10.59 4.13 15.03
CA GLN A 74 -10.88 3.95 16.45
C GLN A 74 -11.08 2.48 16.84
N ALA A 75 -11.53 1.64 15.90
CA ALA A 75 -11.74 0.22 16.13
C ALA A 75 -10.44 -0.60 16.05
N ASP A 76 -9.37 -0.06 15.45
CA ASP A 76 -8.07 -0.73 15.35
C ASP A 76 -7.34 -0.73 16.71
N GLU A 77 -7.43 -1.86 17.42
CA GLU A 77 -6.77 -2.09 18.71
C GLU A 77 -5.25 -2.28 18.61
N PHE A 78 -4.73 -2.55 17.42
CA PHE A 78 -3.30 -2.81 17.18
C PHE A 78 -2.54 -1.54 16.79
N MET A 79 -3.26 -0.45 16.48
CA MET A 79 -2.66 0.84 16.15
C MET A 79 -2.17 1.59 17.41
N PRO A 80 -0.89 1.99 17.48
CA PRO A 80 -0.39 2.87 18.54
C PRO A 80 -1.07 4.25 18.54
N ASP A 81 -1.15 4.90 19.71
CA ASP A 81 -1.85 6.20 19.83
C ASP A 81 -1.26 7.32 18.97
N GLU A 82 0.06 7.37 18.82
CA GLU A 82 0.73 8.35 17.95
C GLU A 82 0.35 8.13 16.48
N GLU A 83 0.41 6.88 16.01
CA GLU A 83 0.01 6.50 14.66
C GLU A 83 -1.48 6.77 14.42
N ARG A 84 -2.33 6.48 15.43
CA ARG A 84 -3.76 6.78 15.40
C ARG A 84 -4.01 8.26 15.19
N GLY A 85 -3.35 9.12 15.95
CA GLY A 85 -3.48 10.58 15.80
C GLY A 85 -3.08 11.08 14.41
N HIS A 86 -2.04 10.48 13.81
CA HIS A 86 -1.62 10.80 12.45
C HIS A 86 -2.64 10.35 11.40
N ALA A 87 -3.09 9.10 11.46
CA ALA A 87 -4.12 8.57 10.56
C ALA A 87 -5.42 9.38 10.65
N GLU A 88 -5.85 9.68 11.87
CA GLU A 88 -7.00 10.51 12.18
C GLU A 88 -6.90 11.93 11.60
N SER A 89 -5.70 12.50 11.59
CA SER A 89 -5.47 13.81 10.98
C SER A 89 -5.53 13.72 9.45
N ALA A 90 -4.94 12.67 8.87
CA ALA A 90 -4.88 12.48 7.42
C ALA A 90 -6.28 12.30 6.81
N VAL A 91 -7.11 11.41 7.37
CA VAL A 91 -8.47 11.15 6.84
C VAL A 91 -9.43 12.34 6.99
N ARG A 92 -9.11 13.30 7.87
CA ARG A 92 -9.84 14.57 8.01
C ARG A 92 -9.33 15.65 7.07
N GLU A 93 -8.11 15.51 6.55
CA GLU A 93 -7.48 16.46 5.63
C GLU A 93 -7.96 16.24 4.18
N ASP A 94 -8.19 14.98 3.77
CA ASP A 94 -8.47 14.63 2.37
C ASP A 94 -9.33 13.36 2.21
N GLU A 95 -10.30 13.37 1.29
CA GLU A 95 -11.18 12.21 1.00
C GLU A 95 -10.43 11.01 0.42
N SER A 96 -9.36 11.25 -0.34
CA SER A 96 -8.51 10.18 -0.86
C SER A 96 -7.79 9.47 0.28
N GLU A 97 -7.30 10.19 1.29
CA GLU A 97 -6.71 9.57 2.49
C GLU A 97 -7.73 8.74 3.28
N ALA A 98 -8.98 9.24 3.41
CA ALA A 98 -10.07 8.47 4.01
C ALA A 98 -10.36 7.18 3.22
N LEU A 99 -10.36 7.26 1.89
CA LEU A 99 -10.55 6.12 1.01
C LEU A 99 -9.40 5.10 1.10
N ALA A 100 -8.14 5.56 1.01
CA ALA A 100 -6.97 4.70 1.12
C ALA A 100 -6.89 3.98 2.47
N TYR A 101 -7.40 4.60 3.54
CA TYR A 101 -7.47 3.95 4.83
C TYR A 101 -8.46 2.79 4.86
N LEU A 102 -9.60 2.92 4.16
CA LEU A 102 -10.69 1.95 4.14
C LEU A 102 -10.52 0.81 3.13
N VAL A 103 -9.72 1.01 2.07
CA VAL A 103 -9.48 -0.02 1.06
C VAL A 103 -8.47 -1.05 1.57
N ASP A 104 -8.91 -2.32 1.68
CA ASP A 104 -8.04 -3.49 1.83
C ASP A 104 -8.02 -4.29 0.52
N PRO A 105 -6.89 -4.37 -0.20
CA PRO A 105 -6.80 -5.15 -1.44
C PRO A 105 -6.97 -6.65 -1.22
N THR A 106 -6.77 -7.15 0.00
CA THR A 106 -6.99 -8.56 0.33
C THR A 106 -8.48 -8.86 0.23
N ASP A 107 -9.32 -8.00 0.80
CA ASP A 107 -10.78 -8.11 0.72
C ASP A 107 -11.28 -7.98 -0.73
N LEU A 108 -10.62 -7.17 -1.58
CA LEU A 108 -10.99 -7.02 -3.00
C LEU A 108 -10.88 -8.32 -3.81
N VAL A 109 -9.97 -9.23 -3.44
CA VAL A 109 -9.76 -10.50 -4.16
C VAL A 109 -10.19 -11.73 -3.35
N ALA A 110 -10.68 -11.54 -2.12
CA ALA A 110 -10.94 -12.62 -1.16
C ALA A 110 -11.94 -13.67 -1.66
N ASP A 111 -12.94 -13.26 -2.46
CA ASP A 111 -13.99 -14.14 -2.96
C ASP A 111 -13.63 -14.86 -4.28
N ILE A 112 -12.44 -14.63 -4.84
CA ILE A 112 -12.02 -15.24 -6.12
C ILE A 112 -11.48 -16.66 -5.87
N PRO A 113 -12.12 -17.72 -6.42
CA PRO A 113 -11.72 -19.10 -6.13
C PRO A 113 -10.28 -19.41 -6.56
N GLY A 114 -9.46 -19.86 -5.60
CA GLY A 114 -8.08 -20.28 -5.85
C GLY A 114 -7.08 -19.13 -6.02
N VAL A 115 -7.46 -17.91 -5.65
CA VAL A 115 -6.59 -16.73 -5.64
C VAL A 115 -6.21 -16.38 -4.20
N GLU A 116 -4.92 -16.15 -3.97
CA GLU A 116 -4.39 -15.60 -2.74
C GLU A 116 -3.51 -14.38 -3.09
N LEU A 117 -3.73 -13.25 -2.42
CA LEU A 117 -2.95 -12.04 -2.66
C LEU A 117 -1.52 -12.21 -2.14
N ALA A 118 -0.54 -12.20 -3.05
CA ALA A 118 0.87 -12.30 -2.67
C ALA A 118 1.51 -10.93 -2.33
N GLN A 119 1.11 -9.89 -3.05
CA GLN A 119 1.61 -8.52 -2.89
C GLN A 119 0.60 -7.54 -3.48
N ALA A 120 0.42 -6.40 -2.82
CA ALA A 120 -0.30 -5.24 -3.35
C ALA A 120 0.43 -3.95 -2.97
N SER A 121 0.37 -2.96 -3.86
CA SER A 121 0.75 -1.58 -3.61
C SER A 121 -0.30 -0.70 -4.30
N TRP A 122 -0.77 0.32 -3.62
CA TRP A 122 -1.75 1.27 -4.13
C TRP A 122 -1.54 2.64 -3.48
N SER A 123 -2.09 3.65 -4.14
CA SER A 123 -2.22 5.02 -3.67
C SER A 123 -3.60 5.54 -4.07
N SER A 124 -4.03 6.62 -3.43
CA SER A 124 -5.25 7.33 -3.76
C SER A 124 -4.93 8.80 -3.94
N GLU A 125 -5.65 9.45 -4.85
CA GLU A 125 -5.56 10.89 -5.07
C GLU A 125 -6.92 11.41 -5.54
N PRO A 126 -7.23 12.69 -5.29
CA PRO A 126 -8.38 13.33 -5.89
C PRO A 126 -8.16 13.51 -7.40
N VAL A 127 -9.17 13.19 -8.21
CA VAL A 127 -9.13 13.38 -9.67
C VAL A 127 -10.41 14.06 -10.17
N GLU A 128 -10.30 14.86 -11.22
CA GLU A 128 -11.47 15.30 -11.99
C GLU A 128 -11.88 14.19 -12.97
N TYR A 129 -13.12 13.73 -12.89
CA TYR A 129 -13.64 12.66 -13.75
C TYR A 129 -14.69 13.18 -14.73
N ASP A 130 -14.48 12.95 -16.02
CA ASP A 130 -15.44 13.23 -17.09
C ASP A 130 -15.96 11.91 -17.70
N PRO A 131 -17.24 11.53 -17.48
CA PRO A 131 -17.78 10.27 -17.97
C PRO A 131 -17.94 10.23 -19.50
N GLU A 132 -17.91 11.38 -20.18
CA GLU A 132 -17.97 11.47 -21.64
C GLU A 132 -16.58 11.34 -22.30
N SER A 133 -15.50 11.41 -21.52
CA SER A 133 -14.14 11.21 -22.01
C SER A 133 -13.91 9.74 -22.37
N MET A 134 -13.52 9.51 -23.63
CA MET A 134 -13.31 8.18 -24.20
C MET A 134 -11.93 7.61 -23.89
N GLU A 135 -10.99 8.44 -23.43
CA GLU A 135 -9.63 8.04 -23.09
C GLU A 135 -9.45 8.08 -21.57
N TRP A 136 -9.46 6.89 -20.97
CA TRP A 136 -8.77 6.66 -19.72
C TRP A 136 -7.34 6.36 -20.14
N ASP A 137 -6.38 7.22 -19.81
CA ASP A 137 -4.96 7.01 -20.11
C ASP A 137 -4.40 5.90 -19.22
N LEU A 138 -4.88 4.67 -19.45
CA LEU A 138 -4.37 3.44 -18.86
C LEU A 138 -3.06 3.15 -19.59
N GLY A 139 -2.00 3.87 -19.21
CA GLY A 139 -0.77 4.04 -19.99
C GLY A 139 -0.43 2.89 -20.93
N GLU A 140 -0.32 3.21 -22.23
CA GLU A 140 0.28 2.33 -23.23
C GLU A 140 1.73 2.00 -22.82
N GLU A 141 1.92 0.95 -22.03
CA GLU A 141 3.26 0.41 -21.76
C GLU A 141 3.25 -1.12 -21.83
N ASP A 142 2.87 -1.61 -23.00
CA ASP A 142 3.32 -2.89 -23.53
C ASP A 142 4.64 -2.61 -24.28
N GLY A 143 5.72 -2.41 -23.52
CA GLY A 143 7.05 -2.17 -24.08
C GLY A 143 7.39 -3.22 -25.14
N GLU A 144 7.69 -2.75 -26.35
CA GLU A 144 8.39 -3.49 -27.39
C GLU A 144 9.73 -3.94 -26.82
N TYR A 145 9.80 -5.19 -26.35
CA TYR A 145 11.07 -5.87 -26.13
C TYR A 145 11.66 -6.17 -27.51
N ASP A 146 12.38 -5.22 -28.09
CA ASP A 146 13.25 -5.51 -29.24
C ASP A 146 14.42 -6.34 -28.73
N GLU A 147 14.24 -7.66 -28.75
CA GLU A 147 15.31 -8.64 -28.59
C GLU A 147 16.19 -8.52 -29.85
N GLU A 148 17.15 -7.59 -29.83
CA GLU A 148 18.17 -7.49 -30.88
C GLU A 148 19.03 -8.76 -30.84
N THR A 149 18.56 -9.81 -31.51
CA THR A 149 19.34 -11.00 -31.81
C THR A 149 20.52 -10.57 -32.64
N THR A 150 21.69 -10.50 -32.00
CA THR A 150 22.99 -10.40 -32.68
C THR A 150 23.26 -11.72 -33.41
N ASP A 151 22.65 -11.88 -34.59
CA ASP A 151 22.99 -12.95 -35.50
C ASP A 151 24.38 -12.69 -36.10
N ASN A 152 25.24 -13.69 -35.98
CA ASN A 152 26.56 -13.72 -36.55
C ASN A 152 26.44 -14.04 -38.05
N ALA A 153 26.98 -13.17 -38.92
CA ALA A 153 27.32 -13.53 -40.30
C ALA A 153 28.58 -12.80 -40.78
#